data_AF-A0A7S2K2S9-F1
#
_entry.id   AF-A0A7S2K2S9-F1
#
_cell.length_a   1.000
_cell.length_b   1.000
_cell.length_c   1.000
_cell.angle_alpha   90.00
_cell.angle_beta   90.00
_cell.angle_gamma   90.00
#
_symmetry.space_group_name_H-M   'P 1'
#
loop_
_entity.id
_entity.type
_entity.pdbx_description
1 polymer ?
#
loop_
_entity_poly.entity_id
_entity_poly.type
_entity_poly.pdbx_seq_one_letter_code
_entity_poly.pdbx_strand_id
1 'polypeptide(L)'
;YHMSRGQRVLCLAYKDIGAKYKVSDLKKRGRSFLEKDMIFAGFAVFECPLKPDSYRIVNELKSSSHSAVMITGDAALTAAEVARQVGIIDTEPKTTYDLREMKRILPDGFEESAFAFVPIDALPGEYTPEECIAFVPGNIPVLRDLVDKSELSLCLSGDAITKVAIAAVKSSWDPKKTHHLPIDVTTVLRDPAARNVLKALVPLISVFARHSPRQKEAVIMALNDAGRTTLMCGDGTNDVGALRQAHVGISILNGKLNLSGFDVSC
;
A
#
# COMPACT_ATOMS: atom_id res chain seq x y z
N TYR A 1 17.79 -5.56 4.57
CA TYR A 1 18.00 -6.92 5.09
C TYR A 1 16.82 -7.46 5.90
N HIS A 2 16.47 -6.92 7.08
CA HIS A 2 15.37 -7.51 7.89
C HIS A 2 14.00 -7.46 7.18
N MET A 3 13.66 -6.34 6.54
CA MET A 3 12.41 -6.20 5.78
C MET A 3 12.32 -7.16 4.58
N SER A 4 13.45 -7.47 3.91
CA SER A 4 13.48 -8.42 2.80
C SER A 4 13.33 -9.88 3.23
N ARG A 5 13.21 -10.13 4.53
CA ARG A 5 12.87 -11.44 5.12
C ARG A 5 11.43 -11.48 5.66
N GLY A 6 10.62 -10.44 5.39
CA GLY A 6 9.26 -10.35 5.92
C GLY A 6 9.18 -9.98 7.40
N GLN A 7 10.29 -9.54 8.02
CA GLN A 7 10.29 -9.12 9.42
C GLN A 7 9.72 -7.71 9.58
N ARG A 8 9.03 -7.46 10.70
CA ARG A 8 8.53 -6.14 11.06
C ARG A 8 9.63 -5.36 11.76
N VAL A 9 9.99 -4.21 11.22
CA VAL A 9 11.08 -3.36 11.72
C VAL A 9 10.52 -2.04 12.22
N LEU A 10 10.83 -1.69 13.47
CA LEU A 10 10.52 -0.40 14.08
C LEU A 10 11.82 0.38 14.31
N CYS A 11 11.86 1.63 13.87
CA CYS A 11 12.95 2.56 14.17
C CYS A 11 12.69 3.25 15.51
N LEU A 12 13.67 3.20 16.41
CA LEU A 12 13.61 3.84 17.72
C LEU A 12 14.51 5.07 17.71
N ALA A 13 13.97 6.20 18.14
CA ALA A 13 14.69 7.44 18.31
C ALA A 13 14.22 8.15 19.57
N TYR A 14 15.09 8.94 20.19
CA TYR A 14 14.80 9.70 21.39
C TYR A 14 15.31 11.13 21.27
N LYS A 15 14.81 12.02 22.12
CA LYS A 15 15.29 13.39 22.22
C LYS A 15 15.46 13.75 23.68
N ASP A 16 16.64 14.24 24.04
CA ASP A 16 16.83 14.84 25.35
C ASP A 16 16.22 16.25 25.34
N ILE A 17 15.25 16.46 26.22
CA ILE A 17 14.52 17.72 26.33
C ILE A 17 15.18 18.62 27.39
N GLY A 18 16.09 18.10 28.21
CA GLY A 18 16.75 18.82 29.30
C GLY A 18 15.79 19.24 30.43
N ALA A 19 16.35 19.53 31.61
CA ALA A 19 15.56 19.83 32.82
C ALA A 19 14.79 21.18 32.79
N LYS A 20 14.96 21.99 31.73
CA LYS A 20 14.38 23.35 31.65
C LYS A 20 12.90 23.38 31.30
N TYR A 21 12.35 22.30 30.75
CA TYR A 21 10.94 22.26 30.34
C TYR A 21 10.10 21.47 31.33
N LYS A 22 9.02 22.09 31.83
CA LYS A 22 7.98 21.35 32.56
C LYS A 22 7.09 20.61 31.58
N VAL A 23 6.55 19.46 32.00
CA VAL A 23 5.66 18.61 31.18
C VAL A 23 4.45 19.39 30.64
N SER A 24 3.95 20.36 31.40
CA SER A 24 2.85 21.25 30.99
C SER A 24 3.19 22.12 29.78
N ASP A 25 4.44 22.58 29.67
CA ASP A 25 4.89 23.47 28.60
C ASP A 25 5.14 22.67 27.32
N LEU A 26 5.56 21.42 27.45
CA LEU A 26 5.74 20.50 26.32
C LEU A 26 4.40 20.14 25.66
N LYS A 27 3.34 19.90 26.45
CA LYS A 27 2.00 19.63 25.91
C LYS A 27 1.47 20.77 25.03
N LYS A 28 1.80 22.02 25.36
CA LYS A 28 1.37 23.21 24.59
C LYS A 28 2.11 23.38 23.26
N ARG A 29 3.34 22.88 23.15
CA ARG A 29 4.17 23.01 21.94
C ARG A 29 3.82 22.03 20.82
N GLY A 30 3.01 21.02 21.11
CA GLY A 30 2.53 20.05 20.12
C GLY A 30 3.55 18.98 19.72
N ARG A 31 3.09 17.94 19.03
CA ARG A 31 3.91 16.77 18.65
C ARG A 31 5.03 17.12 17.66
N SER A 32 4.76 17.98 16.69
CA SER A 32 5.73 18.39 15.66
C SER A 32 7.01 19.02 16.24
N PHE A 33 6.92 19.71 17.37
CA PHE A 33 8.09 20.25 18.07
C PHE A 33 8.90 19.18 18.80
N LEU A 34 8.25 18.13 19.29
CA LEU A 34 8.88 17.05 20.04
C LEU A 34 9.53 16.01 19.12
N GLU A 35 8.91 15.74 17.98
CA GLU A 35 9.31 14.71 17.01
C GLU A 35 10.33 15.20 15.96
N LYS A 36 10.97 16.36 16.18
CA LYS A 36 12.07 16.87 15.33
C LYS A 36 13.44 16.66 15.96
N ASP A 37 14.47 16.54 15.14
CA ASP A 37 15.88 16.45 15.56
C ASP A 37 16.13 15.36 16.61
N MET A 38 15.57 14.17 16.39
CA MET A 38 15.72 13.03 17.31
C MET A 38 17.05 12.29 17.06
N ILE A 39 17.61 11.75 18.14
CA ILE A 39 18.79 10.89 18.13
C ILE A 39 18.35 9.46 17.88
N PHE A 40 18.92 8.83 16.85
CA PHE A 40 18.67 7.43 16.53
C PHE A 40 19.20 6.52 17.64
N ALA A 41 18.35 5.63 18.16
CA ALA A 41 18.71 4.67 19.21
C ALA A 41 18.96 3.25 18.68
N GLY A 42 18.30 2.86 17.59
CA GLY A 42 18.41 1.52 17.02
C GLY A 42 17.13 1.04 16.36
N PHE A 43 17.12 -0.25 16.00
CA PHE A 43 15.96 -0.94 15.44
C PHE A 43 15.44 -2.01 16.40
N ALA A 44 14.12 -2.15 16.48
CA ALA A 44 13.46 -3.32 17.04
C ALA A 44 12.89 -4.17 15.89
N VAL A 45 13.28 -5.44 15.83
CA VAL A 45 12.90 -6.38 14.77
C VAL A 45 12.04 -7.48 15.38
N PHE A 46 10.88 -7.72 14.78
CA PHE A 46 9.93 -8.72 15.21
C PHE A 46 9.65 -9.70 14.08
N GLU A 47 9.69 -10.98 14.40
CA GLU A 47 9.17 -12.03 13.54
C GLU A 47 7.69 -12.24 13.86
N CYS A 48 6.85 -12.07 12.84
CA CYS A 48 5.43 -12.40 12.92
C CYS A 48 5.24 -13.71 12.15
N PRO A 49 5.19 -14.87 12.84
CA PRO A 49 5.06 -16.14 12.16
C PRO A 49 3.75 -16.20 11.39
N LEU A 50 3.82 -16.71 10.16
CA LEU A 50 2.65 -16.96 9.35
C LEU A 50 1.83 -18.11 9.94
N LYS A 51 0.51 -18.08 9.77
CA LYS A 51 -0.32 -19.23 10.13
C LYS A 51 0.04 -20.40 9.21
N PRO A 52 0.24 -21.63 9.73
CA PRO A 52 0.70 -22.77 8.93
C PRO A 52 -0.15 -23.05 7.69
N ASP A 53 -1.48 -22.88 7.79
CA ASP A 53 -2.42 -23.12 6.69
C ASP A 53 -2.53 -21.99 5.66
N SER A 54 -1.91 -20.82 5.90
CA SER A 54 -2.11 -19.64 5.05
C SER A 54 -1.76 -19.90 3.60
N TYR A 55 -0.63 -20.54 3.32
CA TYR A 55 -0.21 -20.86 1.95
C TYR A 55 -1.20 -21.80 1.26
N ARG A 56 -1.62 -22.87 1.94
CA ARG A 56 -2.56 -23.85 1.39
C ARG A 56 -3.90 -23.21 1.04
N ILE A 57 -4.47 -22.41 1.95
CA ILE A 57 -5.77 -21.75 1.75
C ILE A 57 -5.71 -20.75 0.59
N VAL A 58 -4.66 -19.92 0.53
CA VAL A 58 -4.48 -18.98 -0.59
C VAL A 58 -4.37 -19.72 -1.92
N ASN A 59 -3.64 -20.83 -1.96
CA ASN A 59 -3.49 -21.62 -3.17
C ASN A 59 -4.79 -22.32 -3.59
N GLU A 60 -5.59 -22.82 -2.65
CA GLU A 60 -6.95 -23.36 -2.92
C GLU A 60 -7.89 -22.29 -3.48
N LEU A 61 -7.81 -21.05 -2.97
CA LEU A 61 -8.56 -19.90 -3.52
C LEU A 61 -8.12 -19.58 -4.95
N LYS A 62 -6.82 -19.52 -5.22
CA LYS A 62 -6.30 -19.30 -6.59
C LYS A 62 -6.72 -20.42 -7.54
N SER A 63 -6.66 -21.67 -7.08
CA SER A 63 -7.04 -22.86 -7.86
C SER A 63 -8.55 -22.91 -8.18
N SER A 64 -9.37 -22.19 -7.42
CA SER A 64 -10.82 -22.04 -7.65
C SER A 64 -11.16 -20.78 -8.46
N SER A 65 -10.20 -20.24 -9.21
CA SER A 65 -10.34 -19.06 -10.08
C SER A 65 -10.63 -17.74 -9.34
N HIS A 66 -10.26 -17.66 -8.04
CA HIS A 66 -10.30 -16.42 -7.29
C HIS A 66 -8.95 -15.71 -7.33
N SER A 67 -8.98 -14.38 -7.43
CA SER A 67 -7.77 -13.55 -7.29
C SER A 67 -7.58 -13.16 -5.82
N ALA A 68 -6.46 -13.57 -5.22
CA ALA A 68 -6.08 -13.16 -3.87
C ALA A 68 -5.22 -11.89 -3.92
N VAL A 69 -5.53 -10.92 -3.06
CA VAL A 69 -4.84 -9.61 -2.98
C VAL A 69 -4.57 -9.30 -1.51
N MET A 70 -3.40 -8.73 -1.21
CA MET A 70 -3.02 -8.29 0.14
C MET A 70 -3.19 -6.79 0.32
N ILE A 71 -3.81 -6.34 1.42
CA ILE A 71 -3.88 -4.93 1.81
C ILE A 71 -3.39 -4.76 3.26
N THR A 72 -2.23 -4.14 3.46
CA THR A 72 -1.57 -4.02 4.77
C THR A 72 -1.06 -2.61 5.08
N GLY A 73 -0.84 -2.36 6.38
CA GLY A 73 -0.17 -1.17 6.90
C GLY A 73 1.36 -1.30 6.99
N ASP A 74 1.91 -2.48 6.73
CA ASP A 74 3.36 -2.73 6.78
C ASP A 74 4.11 -2.11 5.60
N ALA A 75 5.44 -2.09 5.70
CA ALA A 75 6.32 -1.62 4.63
C ALA A 75 6.19 -2.50 3.37
N ALA A 76 6.36 -1.88 2.19
CA ALA A 76 6.18 -2.54 0.89
C ALA A 76 7.02 -3.82 0.76
N LEU A 77 8.31 -3.76 1.12
CA LEU A 77 9.21 -4.91 1.01
C LEU A 77 8.80 -6.07 1.94
N THR A 78 8.42 -5.77 3.18
CA THR A 78 7.89 -6.76 4.14
C THR A 78 6.59 -7.38 3.62
N ALA A 79 5.68 -6.56 3.11
CA ALA A 79 4.38 -7.01 2.59
C ALA A 79 4.54 -7.91 1.36
N ALA A 80 5.40 -7.52 0.41
CA ALA A 80 5.67 -8.33 -0.78
C ALA A 80 6.33 -9.66 -0.43
N GLU A 81 7.23 -9.68 0.54
CA GLU A 81 7.88 -10.92 0.97
C GLU A 81 6.88 -11.86 1.68
N VAL A 82 6.05 -11.34 2.57
CA VAL A 82 4.97 -12.14 3.18
C VAL A 82 3.98 -12.63 2.12
N ALA A 83 3.60 -11.79 1.15
CA ALA A 83 2.71 -12.16 0.05
C ALA A 83 3.29 -13.28 -0.81
N ARG A 84 4.61 -13.31 -1.03
CA ARG A 84 5.32 -14.39 -1.72
C ARG A 84 5.29 -15.69 -0.91
N GLN A 85 5.56 -15.60 0.39
CA GLN A 85 5.54 -16.78 1.27
C GLN A 85 4.15 -17.44 1.38
N VAL A 86 3.06 -16.66 1.30
CA VAL A 86 1.69 -17.19 1.30
C VAL A 86 1.13 -17.50 -0.09
N GLY A 87 1.88 -17.25 -1.18
CA GLY A 87 1.45 -17.58 -2.54
C GLY A 87 0.49 -16.57 -3.20
N ILE A 88 0.36 -15.35 -2.66
CA ILE A 88 -0.34 -14.25 -3.34
C ILE A 88 0.48 -13.77 -4.53
N ILE A 89 1.77 -13.51 -4.30
CA ILE A 89 2.76 -13.31 -5.35
C ILE A 89 3.30 -14.68 -5.73
N ASP A 90 3.21 -15.02 -7.01
CA ASP A 90 3.80 -16.26 -7.50
C ASP A 90 5.33 -16.24 -7.36
N THR A 91 5.93 -17.41 -7.12
CA THR A 91 7.40 -17.54 -7.04
C THR A 91 8.09 -17.18 -8.36
N GLU A 92 7.35 -17.31 -9.46
CA GLU A 92 7.63 -16.71 -10.76
C GLU A 92 6.45 -15.79 -11.04
N PRO A 93 6.60 -14.47 -10.84
CA PRO A 93 7.64 -13.64 -11.46
C PRO A 93 8.87 -13.34 -10.60
N LYS A 94 10.04 -13.23 -11.27
CA LYS A 94 11.32 -12.89 -10.63
C LYS A 94 11.32 -11.51 -9.98
N THR A 95 10.50 -10.56 -10.45
CA THR A 95 10.60 -9.16 -10.05
C THR A 95 9.24 -8.60 -9.63
N THR A 96 9.21 -8.05 -8.42
CA THR A 96 8.09 -7.25 -7.91
C THR A 96 8.43 -5.78 -8.06
N TYR A 97 7.50 -4.98 -8.58
CA TYR A 97 7.70 -3.55 -8.78
C TYR A 97 6.80 -2.74 -7.85
N ASP A 98 7.29 -1.60 -7.37
CA ASP A 98 6.53 -0.59 -6.62
C ASP A 98 6.38 0.68 -7.45
N LEU A 99 5.20 1.28 -7.43
CA LEU A 99 4.94 2.52 -8.16
C LEU A 99 5.53 3.71 -7.40
N ARG A 100 6.43 4.45 -8.04
CA ARG A 100 7.11 5.62 -7.45
C ARG A 100 6.89 6.87 -8.30
N GLU A 101 6.80 8.01 -7.62
CA GLU A 101 6.81 9.33 -8.26
C GLU A 101 8.24 9.69 -8.67
N MET A 102 8.41 10.03 -9.94
CA MET A 102 9.64 10.52 -10.51
C MET A 102 9.46 12.00 -10.83
N LYS A 103 10.23 12.85 -10.17
CA LYS A 103 10.26 14.29 -10.49
C LYS A 103 11.19 14.51 -11.66
N ARG A 104 10.67 15.06 -12.75
CA ARG A 104 11.48 15.52 -13.88
C ARG A 104 11.41 17.03 -13.96
N ILE A 105 12.58 17.68 -14.04
CA ILE A 105 12.68 19.10 -14.31
C ILE A 105 12.69 19.27 -15.84
N LEU A 106 11.69 19.97 -16.36
CA LEU A 106 11.58 20.30 -17.78
C LEU A 106 12.54 21.45 -18.14
N PRO A 107 12.89 21.63 -19.43
CA PRO A 107 13.83 22.66 -19.87
C PRO A 107 13.42 24.10 -19.53
N ASP A 108 12.13 24.32 -19.31
CA ASP A 108 11.51 25.59 -18.90
C ASP A 108 11.48 25.79 -17.38
N GLY A 109 12.06 24.87 -16.61
CA GLY A 109 12.13 24.92 -15.15
C GLY A 109 10.89 24.40 -14.43
N PHE A 110 9.89 23.89 -15.16
CA PHE A 110 8.70 23.29 -14.55
C PHE A 110 8.99 21.86 -14.06
N GLU A 111 8.55 21.54 -12.83
CA GLU A 111 8.57 20.17 -12.32
C GLU A 111 7.35 19.41 -12.85
N GLU A 112 7.61 18.34 -13.62
CA GLU A 112 6.61 17.37 -14.04
C GLU A 112 6.73 16.10 -13.17
N SER A 113 5.63 15.71 -12.52
CA SER A 113 5.55 14.44 -11.79
C SER A 113 5.17 13.33 -12.77
N ALA A 114 6.13 12.47 -13.10
CA ALA A 114 5.89 11.21 -13.78
C ALA A 114 5.80 10.07 -12.77
N PHE A 115 5.24 8.93 -13.18
CA PHE A 115 5.20 7.73 -12.34
C PHE A 115 5.86 6.57 -13.07
N ALA A 116 6.58 5.73 -12.35
CA ALA A 116 7.19 4.52 -12.88
C ALA A 116 7.16 3.40 -11.86
N PHE A 117 6.95 2.18 -12.34
CA PHE A 117 7.16 0.96 -11.60
C PHE A 117 8.66 0.67 -11.55
N VAL A 118 9.19 0.64 -10.32
CA VAL A 118 10.61 0.42 -10.02
C VAL A 118 10.73 -0.88 -9.23
N PRO A 119 11.78 -1.70 -9.43
CA PRO A 119 12.00 -2.88 -8.61
C PRO A 119 11.88 -2.55 -7.12
N ILE A 120 11.11 -3.36 -6.38
CA ILE A 120 10.70 -3.04 -5.01
C ILE A 120 11.88 -2.96 -4.03
N ASP A 121 12.95 -3.67 -4.33
CA ASP A 121 14.21 -3.76 -3.59
C ASP A 121 15.24 -2.69 -4.01
N ALA A 122 15.03 -1.99 -5.13
CA ALA A 122 15.92 -0.93 -5.57
C ALA A 122 15.91 0.26 -4.61
N LEU A 123 17.09 0.65 -4.15
CA LEU A 123 17.29 1.84 -3.33
C LEU A 123 17.17 3.12 -4.17
N PRO A 124 16.85 4.28 -3.56
CA PRO A 124 16.83 5.55 -4.28
C PRO A 124 18.18 5.83 -4.96
N GLY A 125 18.18 5.96 -6.29
CA GLY A 125 19.39 6.19 -7.09
C GLY A 125 20.13 4.93 -7.55
N GLU A 126 19.67 3.73 -7.16
CA GLU A 126 20.26 2.44 -7.54
C GLU A 126 19.37 1.67 -8.53
N TYR A 127 18.87 2.34 -9.57
CA TYR A 127 18.12 1.71 -10.66
C TYR A 127 18.34 2.48 -11.95
N THR A 128 18.32 1.77 -13.08
CA THR A 128 18.41 2.39 -14.40
C THR A 128 17.02 2.61 -15.01
N PRO A 129 16.87 3.56 -15.95
CA PRO A 129 15.59 3.76 -16.64
C PRO A 129 15.09 2.52 -17.38
N GLU A 130 15.99 1.66 -17.86
CA GLU A 130 15.67 0.42 -18.59
C GLU A 130 15.08 -0.66 -17.66
N GLU A 131 15.40 -0.61 -16.36
CA GLU A 131 14.83 -1.49 -15.34
C GLU A 131 13.45 -1.02 -14.88
N CYS A 132 13.05 0.21 -15.23
CA CYS A 132 11.79 0.82 -14.81
C CYS A 132 10.72 0.71 -15.90
N ILE A 133 9.47 0.54 -15.48
CA ILE A 133 8.32 0.56 -16.40
C ILE A 133 7.54 1.85 -16.16
N ALA A 134 7.57 2.78 -17.11
CA ALA A 134 6.81 4.02 -17.01
C ALA A 134 5.31 3.71 -16.81
N PHE A 135 4.63 4.42 -15.92
CA PHE A 135 3.19 4.31 -15.74
C PHE A 135 2.49 5.43 -16.47
N VAL A 136 1.75 5.08 -17.51
CA VAL A 136 0.86 6.00 -18.24
C VAL A 136 -0.50 5.31 -18.43
N PRO A 137 -1.63 6.01 -18.30
CA PRO A 137 -2.94 5.36 -18.47
C PRO A 137 -3.10 4.56 -19.78
N GLY A 138 -2.39 4.97 -20.84
CA GLY A 138 -2.38 4.28 -22.13
C GLY A 138 -1.67 2.92 -22.16
N ASN A 139 -0.73 2.63 -21.25
CA ASN A 139 0.00 1.36 -21.23
C ASN A 139 -0.55 0.32 -20.25
N ILE A 140 -1.67 0.63 -19.57
CA ILE A 140 -2.37 -0.30 -18.67
C ILE A 140 -2.71 -1.65 -19.35
N PRO A 141 -3.15 -1.72 -20.62
CA PRO A 141 -3.40 -3.00 -21.27
C PRO A 141 -2.14 -3.88 -21.38
N VAL A 142 -0.97 -3.27 -21.61
CA VAL A 142 0.31 -3.98 -21.68
C VAL A 142 0.70 -4.49 -20.29
N LEU A 143 0.59 -3.64 -19.26
CA LEU A 143 0.82 -4.06 -17.88
C LEU A 143 -0.09 -5.21 -17.46
N ARG A 144 -1.36 -5.18 -17.91
CA ARG A 144 -2.31 -6.27 -17.66
C ARG A 144 -1.85 -7.59 -18.26
N ASP A 145 -1.44 -7.59 -19.53
CA ASP A 145 -0.93 -8.80 -20.19
C ASP A 145 0.28 -9.39 -19.46
N LEU A 146 1.21 -8.54 -18.99
CA LEU A 146 2.38 -8.98 -18.22
C LEU A 146 2.01 -9.56 -16.84
N VAL A 147 1.03 -8.95 -16.16
CA VAL A 147 0.50 -9.46 -14.87
C VAL A 147 -0.23 -10.78 -15.08
N ASP A 148 -1.10 -10.88 -16.09
CA ASP A 148 -1.90 -12.07 -16.38
C ASP A 148 -1.02 -13.27 -16.77
N LYS A 149 0.11 -13.01 -17.46
CA LYS A 149 1.13 -14.02 -17.78
C LYS A 149 2.07 -14.34 -16.61
N SER A 150 1.89 -13.70 -15.45
CA SER A 150 2.78 -13.84 -14.29
C SER A 150 4.24 -13.49 -14.60
N GLU A 151 4.48 -12.55 -15.53
CA GLU A 151 5.83 -12.06 -15.86
C GLU A 151 6.34 -11.02 -14.86
N LEU A 152 5.41 -10.31 -14.20
CA LEU A 152 5.71 -9.36 -13.13
C LEU A 152 4.61 -9.31 -12.07
N SER A 153 4.96 -8.81 -10.88
CA SER A 153 4.00 -8.51 -9.82
C SER A 153 4.10 -7.06 -9.40
N LEU A 154 2.95 -6.45 -9.09
CA LEU A 154 2.89 -5.04 -8.76
C LEU A 154 2.50 -4.82 -7.30
N CYS A 155 3.19 -3.89 -6.67
CA CYS A 155 2.94 -3.34 -5.36
C CYS A 155 2.55 -1.86 -5.50
N LEU A 156 1.58 -1.41 -4.69
CA LEU A 156 1.17 -0.01 -4.64
C LEU A 156 1.15 0.51 -3.21
N SER A 157 2.05 1.46 -2.92
CA SER A 157 2.09 2.12 -1.62
C SER A 157 0.93 3.11 -1.41
N GLY A 158 0.59 3.36 -0.14
CA GLY A 158 -0.38 4.39 0.25
C GLY A 158 0.00 5.81 -0.21
N ASP A 159 1.29 6.14 -0.25
CA ASP A 159 1.75 7.45 -0.78
C ASP A 159 1.53 7.53 -2.31
N ALA A 160 1.92 6.48 -3.04
CA ALA A 160 1.79 6.42 -4.48
C ALA A 160 0.33 6.50 -4.96
N ILE A 161 -0.60 5.76 -4.32
CA ILE A 161 -2.03 5.82 -4.71
C ILE A 161 -2.60 7.22 -4.54
N THR A 162 -2.23 7.94 -3.47
CA THR A 162 -2.69 9.32 -3.23
C THR A 162 -2.08 10.28 -4.25
N LYS A 163 -0.79 10.14 -4.59
CA LYS A 163 -0.14 10.99 -5.60
C LYS A 163 -0.68 10.77 -7.01
N VAL A 164 -0.92 9.52 -7.40
CA VAL A 164 -1.57 9.19 -8.68
C VAL A 164 -2.97 9.81 -8.75
N ALA A 165 -3.75 9.73 -7.67
CA ALA A 165 -5.06 10.35 -7.60
C ALA A 165 -4.98 11.88 -7.75
N ILE A 166 -4.05 12.53 -7.04
CA ILE A 166 -3.81 13.98 -7.17
C ILE A 166 -3.42 14.35 -8.61
N ALA A 167 -2.52 13.59 -9.23
CA ALA A 167 -2.10 13.83 -10.61
C ALA A 167 -3.26 13.69 -11.59
N ALA A 168 -4.10 12.67 -11.44
CA ALA A 168 -5.30 12.46 -12.26
C ALA A 168 -6.29 13.64 -12.16
N VAL A 169 -6.52 14.15 -10.94
CA VAL A 169 -7.37 15.35 -10.73
C VAL A 169 -6.76 16.57 -11.41
N LYS A 170 -5.46 16.81 -11.25
CA LYS A 170 -4.77 17.93 -11.91
C LYS A 170 -4.85 17.84 -13.43
N SER A 171 -4.71 16.65 -14.02
CA SER A 171 -4.83 16.44 -15.47
C SER A 171 -6.25 16.66 -16.00
N SER A 172 -7.27 16.64 -15.13
CA SER A 172 -8.67 16.90 -15.50
C SER A 172 -9.04 18.39 -15.48
N TRP A 173 -8.14 19.25 -15.02
CA TRP A 173 -8.39 20.68 -14.91
C TRP A 173 -8.51 21.35 -16.27
N ASP A 174 -9.49 22.26 -16.38
CA ASP A 174 -9.70 23.06 -17.59
C ASP A 174 -8.50 23.99 -17.82
N PRO A 175 -7.76 23.85 -18.93
CA PRO A 175 -6.59 24.68 -19.24
C PRO A 175 -6.92 26.18 -19.32
N LYS A 176 -8.18 26.54 -19.53
CA LYS A 176 -8.64 27.94 -19.65
C LYS A 176 -8.88 28.62 -18.31
N LYS A 177 -8.96 27.86 -17.21
CA LYS A 177 -9.14 28.42 -15.86
C LYS A 177 -7.78 28.61 -15.20
N THR A 178 -7.54 29.80 -14.70
CA THR A 178 -6.27 30.15 -14.04
C THR A 178 -6.29 29.89 -12.53
N HIS A 179 -7.46 29.58 -11.96
CA HIS A 179 -7.63 29.25 -10.54
C HIS A 179 -8.42 27.95 -10.40
N HIS A 180 -7.79 26.96 -9.78
CA HIS A 180 -8.41 25.72 -9.35
C HIS A 180 -8.44 25.67 -7.82
N LEU A 181 -9.49 25.08 -7.25
CA LEU A 181 -9.56 24.86 -5.81
C LEU A 181 -8.43 23.93 -5.37
N PRO A 182 -7.86 24.15 -4.17
CA PRO A 182 -6.84 23.25 -3.64
C PRO A 182 -7.42 21.84 -3.49
N ILE A 183 -6.62 20.84 -3.87
CA ILE A 183 -7.02 19.44 -3.77
C ILE A 183 -6.96 19.01 -2.31
N ASP A 184 -8.10 18.61 -1.77
CA ASP A 184 -8.19 18.00 -0.46
C ASP A 184 -7.71 16.54 -0.53
N VAL A 185 -6.50 16.30 -0.02
CA VAL A 185 -5.86 14.97 0.03
C VAL A 185 -6.70 13.93 0.79
N THR A 186 -7.62 14.35 1.65
CA THR A 186 -8.44 13.44 2.46
C THR A 186 -9.63 12.87 1.71
N THR A 187 -10.06 13.55 0.63
CA THR A 187 -11.21 13.18 -0.20
C THR A 187 -10.82 12.86 -1.65
N VAL A 188 -9.59 13.15 -2.07
CA VAL A 188 -9.08 12.97 -3.44
C VAL A 188 -9.34 11.58 -4.04
N LEU A 189 -9.29 10.52 -3.23
CA LEU A 189 -9.51 9.15 -3.71
C LEU A 189 -10.96 8.89 -4.16
N ARG A 190 -11.91 9.77 -3.81
CA ARG A 190 -13.31 9.71 -4.21
C ARG A 190 -13.61 10.58 -5.44
N ASP A 191 -12.66 11.40 -5.86
CA ASP A 191 -12.83 12.26 -7.04
C ASP A 191 -13.06 11.41 -8.31
N PRO A 192 -13.98 11.79 -9.21
CA PRO A 192 -14.25 11.04 -10.43
C PRO A 192 -13.01 10.79 -11.31
N ALA A 193 -12.12 11.78 -11.45
CA ALA A 193 -10.91 11.63 -12.25
C ALA A 193 -9.94 10.63 -11.61
N ALA A 194 -9.78 10.70 -10.28
CA ALA A 194 -8.99 9.72 -9.53
C ALA A 194 -9.58 8.31 -9.65
N ARG A 195 -10.90 8.16 -9.44
CA ARG A 195 -11.59 6.86 -9.54
C ARG A 195 -11.44 6.21 -10.90
N ASN A 196 -11.46 6.98 -11.98
CA ASN A 196 -11.27 6.46 -13.33
C ASN A 196 -9.88 5.81 -13.51
N VAL A 197 -8.82 6.45 -13.01
CA VAL A 197 -7.47 5.88 -13.06
C VAL A 197 -7.33 4.69 -12.12
N LEU A 198 -7.86 4.79 -10.89
CA LEU A 198 -7.80 3.72 -9.90
C LEU A 198 -8.56 2.46 -10.35
N LYS A 199 -9.73 2.62 -10.98
CA LYS A 199 -10.51 1.51 -11.58
C LYS A 199 -9.68 0.71 -12.58
N ALA A 200 -8.76 1.34 -13.29
CA ALA A 200 -7.91 0.68 -14.28
C ALA A 200 -6.62 0.10 -13.67
N LEU A 201 -6.02 0.80 -12.69
CA LEU A 201 -4.75 0.44 -12.05
C LEU A 201 -4.91 -0.63 -10.95
N VAL A 202 -5.85 -0.43 -10.02
CA VAL A 202 -6.03 -1.28 -8.82
C VAL A 202 -6.18 -2.77 -9.15
N PRO A 203 -6.92 -3.19 -10.20
CA PRO A 203 -7.03 -4.61 -10.55
C PRO A 203 -5.71 -5.29 -10.95
N LEU A 204 -4.64 -4.53 -11.24
CA LEU A 204 -3.33 -5.07 -11.62
C LEU A 204 -2.42 -5.33 -10.41
N ILE A 205 -2.80 -4.86 -9.22
CA ILE A 205 -1.93 -4.83 -8.05
C ILE A 205 -2.22 -6.02 -7.14
N SER A 206 -1.18 -6.79 -6.80
CA SER A 206 -1.28 -7.93 -5.89
C SER A 206 -1.11 -7.53 -4.43
N VAL A 207 -0.34 -6.47 -4.16
CA VAL A 207 0.01 -6.02 -2.80
C VAL A 207 -0.17 -4.51 -2.64
N PHE A 208 -0.99 -4.13 -1.67
CA PHE A 208 -1.21 -2.75 -1.24
C PHE A 208 -0.54 -2.55 0.12
N ALA A 209 0.56 -1.78 0.16
CA ALA A 209 1.37 -1.60 1.36
C ALA A 209 1.29 -0.19 1.93
N ARG A 210 1.46 -0.02 3.25
CA ARG A 210 1.31 1.27 3.95
C ARG A 210 -0.05 1.95 3.73
N HIS A 211 -1.13 1.18 3.56
CA HIS A 211 -2.47 1.73 3.36
C HIS A 211 -3.13 2.12 4.69
N SER A 212 -3.59 3.36 4.75
CA SER A 212 -4.49 3.86 5.80
C SER A 212 -5.90 3.26 5.64
N PRO A 213 -6.75 3.25 6.69
CA PRO A 213 -8.11 2.72 6.61
C PRO A 213 -8.93 3.25 5.43
N ARG A 214 -8.84 4.55 5.14
CA ARG A 214 -9.54 5.18 4.00
C ARG A 214 -9.00 4.71 2.64
N GLN A 215 -7.70 4.44 2.55
CA GLN A 215 -7.12 3.91 1.32
C GLN A 215 -7.54 2.45 1.09
N LYS A 216 -7.66 1.65 2.16
CA LYS A 216 -8.23 0.29 2.06
C LYS A 216 -9.66 0.32 1.50
N GLU A 217 -10.50 1.23 1.99
CA GLU A 217 -11.84 1.46 1.43
C GLU A 217 -11.80 1.79 -0.07
N ALA A 218 -10.89 2.69 -0.48
CA ALA A 218 -10.75 3.11 -1.87
C ALA A 218 -10.30 1.98 -2.80
N VAL A 219 -9.44 1.07 -2.32
CA VAL A 219 -9.03 -0.13 -3.06
C VAL A 219 -10.23 -1.03 -3.35
N ILE A 220 -11.05 -1.32 -2.33
CA ILE A 220 -12.26 -2.14 -2.50
C ILE A 220 -13.26 -1.45 -3.45
N MET A 221 -13.44 -0.14 -3.31
CA MET A 221 -14.30 0.63 -4.21
C MET A 221 -13.83 0.58 -5.66
N ALA A 222 -12.52 0.71 -5.91
CA ALA A 222 -11.95 0.64 -7.26
C ALA A 222 -12.10 -0.76 -7.88
N LEU A 223 -11.96 -1.84 -7.09
CA LEU A 223 -12.23 -3.20 -7.55
C LEU A 223 -13.73 -3.39 -7.91
N ASN A 224 -14.64 -2.87 -7.08
CA ASN A 224 -16.07 -2.89 -7.36
C ASN A 224 -16.41 -2.10 -8.63
N ASP A 225 -15.83 -0.91 -8.79
CA ASP A 225 -16.00 -0.05 -9.98
C ASP A 225 -15.48 -0.73 -11.25
N ALA A 226 -14.46 -1.59 -11.13
CA ALA A 226 -13.93 -2.43 -12.20
C ALA A 226 -14.82 -3.65 -12.52
N GLY A 227 -15.96 -3.81 -11.84
CA GLY A 227 -16.91 -4.89 -12.06
C GLY A 227 -16.52 -6.20 -11.37
N ARG A 228 -15.59 -6.17 -10.41
CA ARG A 228 -15.22 -7.37 -9.61
C ARG A 228 -16.17 -7.52 -8.43
N THR A 229 -16.54 -8.76 -8.13
CA THR A 229 -17.16 -9.10 -6.84
C THR A 229 -16.06 -9.25 -5.79
N THR A 230 -16.21 -8.58 -4.66
CA THR A 230 -15.15 -8.43 -3.65
C THR A 230 -15.54 -9.10 -2.33
N LEU A 231 -14.60 -9.85 -1.78
CA LEU A 231 -14.63 -10.36 -0.41
C LEU A 231 -13.44 -9.75 0.34
N MET A 232 -13.71 -9.11 1.48
CA MET A 232 -12.67 -8.56 2.36
C MET A 232 -12.65 -9.36 3.66
N CYS A 233 -11.45 -9.74 4.10
CA CYS A 233 -11.22 -10.41 5.37
C CYS A 233 -10.23 -9.59 6.20
N GLY A 234 -10.56 -9.29 7.45
CA GLY A 234 -9.71 -8.47 8.34
C GLY A 234 -10.01 -8.73 9.81
N ASP A 235 -9.07 -8.43 10.69
CA ASP A 235 -9.14 -8.74 12.13
C ASP A 235 -9.22 -7.51 13.03
N GLY A 236 -9.16 -6.30 12.46
CA GLY A 236 -8.96 -5.06 13.21
C GLY A 236 -9.96 -3.95 12.91
N THR A 237 -9.96 -2.95 13.79
CA THR A 237 -10.70 -1.68 13.63
C THR A 237 -10.28 -0.90 12.38
N ASN A 238 -9.06 -1.13 11.89
CA ASN A 238 -8.52 -0.50 10.68
C ASN A 238 -9.17 -0.98 9.38
N ASP A 239 -9.88 -2.11 9.41
CA ASP A 239 -10.48 -2.73 8.23
C ASP A 239 -12.00 -2.53 8.16
N VAL A 240 -12.62 -1.94 9.19
CA VAL A 240 -14.09 -1.78 9.30
C VAL A 240 -14.69 -1.10 8.07
N GLY A 241 -14.04 -0.05 7.58
CA GLY A 241 -14.47 0.65 6.36
C GLY A 241 -14.43 -0.25 5.13
N ALA A 242 -13.30 -0.94 4.91
CA ALA A 242 -13.12 -1.84 3.77
C ALA A 242 -14.06 -3.06 3.84
N LEU A 243 -14.27 -3.63 5.03
CA LEU A 243 -15.22 -4.71 5.29
C LEU A 243 -16.64 -4.31 4.92
N ARG A 244 -17.05 -3.09 5.28
CA ARG A 244 -18.37 -2.56 4.93
C ARG A 244 -18.52 -2.26 3.43
N GLN A 245 -17.42 -1.89 2.77
CA GLN A 245 -17.42 -1.51 1.36
C GLN A 245 -17.40 -2.73 0.41
N ALA A 246 -16.89 -3.87 0.87
CA ALA A 246 -16.87 -5.12 0.11
C ALA A 246 -18.28 -5.69 -0.08
N HIS A 247 -18.47 -6.51 -1.12
CA HIS A 247 -19.73 -7.22 -1.29
C HIS A 247 -19.95 -8.23 -0.16
N VAL A 248 -18.87 -8.84 0.31
CA VAL A 248 -18.84 -9.72 1.48
C VAL A 248 -17.71 -9.30 2.42
N GLY A 249 -18.04 -8.95 3.67
CA GLY A 249 -17.07 -8.62 4.71
C GLY A 249 -16.99 -9.72 5.77
N ILE A 250 -15.79 -10.25 6.03
CA ILE A 250 -15.53 -11.25 7.06
C ILE A 250 -14.59 -10.65 8.11
N SER A 251 -15.05 -10.62 9.37
CA SER A 251 -14.22 -10.22 10.49
C SER A 251 -13.63 -11.45 11.18
N ILE A 252 -12.31 -11.53 11.29
CA ILE A 252 -11.63 -12.58 12.05
C ILE A 252 -11.55 -12.12 13.50
N LEU A 253 -12.27 -12.80 14.38
CA LEU A 253 -12.12 -12.61 15.82
C LEU A 253 -10.96 -13.47 16.33
N ASN A 254 -9.92 -12.82 16.84
CA ASN A 254 -8.85 -13.52 17.57
C ASN A 254 -9.36 -13.90 18.96
N GLY A 255 -10.11 -14.99 19.04
CA GLY A 255 -10.50 -15.63 20.30
C GLY A 255 -9.84 -16.99 20.41
N LYS A 256 -8.96 -17.17 21.39
CA LYS A 256 -9.04 -18.43 22.15
C LYS A 256 -10.42 -18.38 22.78
N LEU A 257 -11.40 -19.04 22.17
CA LEU A 257 -12.55 -19.51 22.93
C LEU A 257 -11.97 -20.46 23.97
N ASN A 258 -11.67 -19.93 25.16
CA ASN A 258 -11.67 -20.75 26.36
C ASN A 258 -13.12 -21.18 26.62
N LEU A 259 -13.64 -22.02 25.73
CA LEU A 259 -14.68 -22.96 26.10
C LEU A 259 -13.96 -23.97 27.00
N SER A 260 -14.00 -23.71 28.31
CA SER A 260 -13.79 -24.76 29.29
C SER A 260 -14.73 -25.92 28.93
N GLY A 261 -14.23 -26.92 28.20
CA GLY A 261 -15.01 -28.13 27.93
C GLY A 261 -14.63 -28.98 26.72
N PHE A 262 -14.16 -28.45 25.59
CA PHE A 262 -13.87 -29.31 24.43
C PHE A 262 -12.67 -28.83 23.63
N ASP A 263 -11.60 -29.62 23.75
CA ASP A 263 -10.39 -29.55 22.94
C ASP A 263 -10.74 -30.12 21.56
N VAL A 264 -10.84 -29.25 20.56
CA VAL A 264 -10.78 -29.66 19.15
C VAL A 264 -9.69 -28.83 18.52
N SER A 265 -8.49 -29.41 18.48
CA SER A 265 -7.40 -28.97 17.63
C SER A 265 -7.79 -29.17 16.18
N CYS A 266 -8.04 -28.06 15.47
CA CYS A 266 -7.99 -27.99 14.02
C CYS A 266 -6.86 -27.03 13.65
#